data_AF-A0A832ZYC8-F1
#
_entry.id   AF-A0A832ZYC8-F1
#
_cell.length_a   1.000
_cell.length_b   1.000
_cell.length_c   1.000
_cell.angle_alpha   90.00
_cell.angle_beta   90.00
_cell.angle_gamma   90.00
#
_symmetry.space_group_name_H-M   'P 1'
#
loop_
_entity.id
_entity.type
_entity.pdbx_description
1 polymer ?
#
loop_
_entity_poly.entity_id
_entity_poly.type
_entity_poly.pdbx_seq_one_letter_code
_entity_poly.pdbx_strand_id
1 'polypeptide(L)'
;MLPDEVALKIIRKYMIRFERGEDIESFKGDLIRDLLNHRVLIKTEDGTYTLPSQCREELMHSRIGALKESVEKFVIPSNLKYMKNPKVLDLCSGLGYNAIGALHYNRSCKIDMVECCKEVLFLSLCLDIPYEEHALIKDRIRDFLQGDVRRGDINIHLEDGRRVIKKLEGGYNVVFHDAFSPQRDAVLYTVDFLREVYKKMDNNGILISYSSSIPFRSALVEAGFVISEGQPVGRRRGITIAYKNPSPDREIRRIPLTDERLIAISTVGVPYRDPNLNLTHEEIVKNRALERREFKRRLIEMGKYYSTKKVKLGKVDKVFLDIQKLNLNSSKIILKMREVLGI
;
A
#
# COMPACT_ATOMS: atom_id res chain seq x y z
N MET A 1 -4.53 4.81 10.33
CA MET A 1 -5.67 4.04 10.87
C MET A 1 -5.10 2.81 11.52
N LEU A 2 -5.65 2.42 12.67
CA LEU A 2 -5.20 1.25 13.42
C LEU A 2 -6.20 0.08 13.25
N PRO A 3 -5.82 -1.14 13.68
CA PRO A 3 -6.77 -2.23 13.85
C PRO A 3 -7.84 -1.92 14.92
N ASP A 4 -8.84 -2.80 15.00
CA ASP A 4 -9.94 -2.75 15.96
C ASP A 4 -9.49 -2.55 17.42
N GLU A 5 -10.12 -1.61 18.12
CA GLU A 5 -9.71 -1.24 19.49
C GLU A 5 -9.86 -2.37 20.50
N VAL A 6 -10.84 -3.27 20.34
CA VAL A 6 -11.02 -4.43 21.21
C VAL A 6 -9.88 -5.42 20.98
N ALA A 7 -9.49 -5.65 19.72
CA ALA A 7 -8.31 -6.43 19.39
C ALA A 7 -7.07 -5.86 20.09
N LEU A 8 -6.81 -4.56 19.93
CA LEU A 8 -5.64 -3.91 20.51
C LEU A 8 -5.64 -3.99 22.05
N LYS A 9 -6.79 -3.82 22.71
CA LYS A 9 -6.90 -3.95 24.17
C LYS A 9 -6.57 -5.37 24.64
N ILE A 10 -7.07 -6.40 23.95
CA ILE A 10 -6.78 -7.80 24.27
C ILE A 10 -5.28 -8.06 24.06
N ILE A 11 -4.74 -7.68 22.90
CA ILE A 11 -3.31 -7.91 22.59
C ILE A 11 -2.41 -7.24 23.63
N ARG A 12 -2.70 -5.99 24.04
CA ARG A 12 -1.94 -5.28 25.09
C ARG A 12 -1.88 -6.04 26.41
N LYS A 13 -2.99 -6.67 26.83
CA LYS A 13 -3.03 -7.46 28.07
C LYS A 13 -1.98 -8.59 28.06
N TYR A 14 -1.82 -9.27 26.93
CA TYR A 14 -0.85 -10.35 26.77
C TYR A 14 0.57 -9.83 26.49
N MET A 15 0.70 -8.69 25.81
CA MET A 15 1.98 -8.03 25.59
C MET A 15 2.66 -7.65 26.92
N ILE A 16 1.90 -7.24 27.94
CA ILE A 16 2.44 -6.98 29.29
C ILE A 16 3.06 -8.23 29.92
N ARG A 17 2.53 -9.43 29.63
CA ARG A 17 3.09 -10.71 30.12
C ARG A 17 4.45 -10.99 29.46
N PHE A 18 4.53 -10.78 28.15
CA PHE A 18 5.79 -10.85 27.41
C PHE A 18 6.83 -9.86 27.93
N GLU A 19 6.44 -8.61 28.20
CA GLU A 19 7.32 -7.58 28.76
C GLU A 19 7.82 -7.92 30.18
N ARG A 20 7.12 -8.79 30.92
CA ARG A 20 7.57 -9.35 32.21
C ARG A 20 8.48 -10.57 32.07
N GLY A 21 8.79 -11.00 30.85
CA GLY A 21 9.65 -12.15 30.57
C GLY A 21 8.92 -13.49 30.58
N GLU A 22 7.57 -13.52 30.58
CA GLU A 22 6.84 -14.77 30.41
C GLU A 22 7.04 -15.34 29.00
N ASP A 23 7.21 -16.66 28.90
CA ASP A 23 7.35 -17.34 27.60
C ASP A 23 6.05 -17.25 26.78
N ILE A 24 6.18 -16.87 25.50
CA ILE A 24 5.06 -16.72 24.57
C ILE A 24 4.28 -18.02 24.43
N GLU A 25 4.96 -19.17 24.42
CA GLU A 25 4.31 -20.47 24.28
C GLU A 25 3.35 -20.77 25.44
N SER A 26 3.58 -20.19 26.62
CA SER A 26 2.71 -20.35 27.79
C SER A 26 1.36 -19.64 27.68
N PHE A 27 1.23 -18.63 26.81
CA PHE A 27 0.01 -17.80 26.75
C PHE A 27 -0.54 -17.55 25.34
N LYS A 28 0.20 -17.86 24.27
CA LYS A 28 -0.24 -17.56 22.89
C LYS A 28 -1.60 -18.21 22.59
N GLY A 29 -1.83 -19.43 23.07
CA GLY A 29 -3.09 -20.14 22.88
C GLY A 29 -4.29 -19.38 23.46
N ASP A 30 -4.13 -18.77 24.63
CA ASP A 30 -5.18 -18.00 25.29
C ASP A 30 -5.40 -16.65 24.63
N LEU A 31 -4.33 -15.97 24.19
CA LEU A 31 -4.46 -14.76 23.38
C LEU A 31 -5.29 -15.01 22.11
N ILE A 32 -4.95 -16.06 21.36
CA ILE A 32 -5.67 -16.42 20.13
C ILE A 32 -7.12 -16.77 20.44
N ARG A 33 -7.38 -17.54 21.49
CA ARG A 33 -8.73 -17.90 21.94
C ARG A 33 -9.56 -16.67 22.32
N ASP A 34 -8.98 -15.73 23.08
CA ASP A 34 -9.65 -14.49 23.48
C ASP A 34 -10.02 -13.64 22.27
N LEU A 35 -9.10 -13.46 21.32
CA LEU A 35 -9.38 -12.68 20.11
C LEU A 35 -10.45 -13.34 19.23
N LEU A 36 -10.45 -14.67 19.11
CA LEU A 36 -11.47 -15.41 18.38
C LEU A 36 -12.85 -15.30 19.04
N ASN A 37 -12.91 -15.44 20.37
CA ASN A 37 -14.15 -15.33 21.15
C ASN A 37 -14.79 -13.94 21.01
N HIS A 38 -13.97 -12.88 20.93
CA HIS A 38 -14.44 -11.52 20.70
C HIS A 38 -14.69 -11.20 19.22
N ARG A 39 -14.47 -12.16 18.30
CA ARG A 39 -14.62 -12.02 16.85
C ARG A 39 -13.77 -10.88 16.26
N VAL A 40 -12.59 -10.68 16.82
CA VAL A 40 -11.62 -9.66 16.39
C VAL A 40 -10.34 -10.23 15.81
N LEU A 41 -10.21 -11.56 15.76
CA LEU A 41 -9.26 -12.28 14.92
C LEU A 41 -10.05 -13.11 13.93
N ILE A 42 -9.77 -12.92 12.64
CA ILE A 42 -10.52 -13.56 11.55
C ILE A 42 -9.60 -14.54 10.86
N LYS A 43 -9.99 -15.82 10.82
CA LYS A 43 -9.31 -16.83 10.02
C LYS A 43 -9.69 -16.68 8.55
N THR A 44 -8.70 -16.64 7.67
CA THR A 44 -8.88 -16.56 6.21
C THR A 44 -8.97 -17.95 5.58
N GLU A 45 -9.36 -18.01 4.32
CA GLU A 45 -9.52 -19.27 3.58
C GLU A 45 -8.21 -20.06 3.42
N ASP A 46 -7.07 -19.37 3.31
CA ASP A 46 -5.72 -20.00 3.29
C ASP A 46 -5.21 -20.43 4.68
N GLY A 47 -6.04 -20.33 5.72
CA GLY A 47 -5.72 -20.75 7.08
C GLY A 47 -4.95 -19.74 7.92
N THR A 48 -4.52 -18.62 7.33
CA THR A 48 -3.87 -17.52 8.06
C THR A 48 -4.88 -16.64 8.81
N TYR A 49 -4.38 -15.62 9.52
CA TYR A 49 -5.22 -14.74 10.33
C TYR A 49 -5.07 -13.27 9.96
N THR A 50 -6.15 -12.51 10.11
CA THR A 50 -6.18 -11.06 9.93
C THR A 50 -6.99 -10.38 11.04
N LEU A 51 -6.74 -9.08 11.23
CA LEU A 51 -7.53 -8.23 12.12
C LEU A 51 -8.49 -7.34 11.32
N PRO A 52 -9.65 -6.97 11.89
CA PRO A 52 -10.48 -5.89 11.37
C PRO A 52 -9.84 -4.52 11.64
N SER A 53 -10.17 -3.52 10.81
CA SER A 53 -9.83 -2.12 11.05
C SER A 53 -10.62 -1.55 12.22
N GLN A 54 -10.20 -0.38 12.73
CA GLN A 54 -10.88 0.34 13.81
C GLN A 54 -12.39 0.54 13.56
N CYS A 55 -12.80 0.83 12.33
CA CYS A 55 -14.21 0.99 11.96
C CYS A 55 -14.91 -0.32 11.57
N ARG A 56 -14.21 -1.46 11.55
CA ARG A 56 -14.68 -2.80 11.13
C ARG A 56 -15.23 -2.90 9.71
N GLU A 57 -15.07 -1.87 8.90
CA GLU A 57 -15.52 -1.88 7.51
C GLU A 57 -14.47 -2.42 6.53
N GLU A 58 -13.25 -2.69 7.01
CA GLU A 58 -12.15 -3.28 6.25
C GLU A 58 -11.40 -4.28 7.14
N LEU A 59 -10.76 -5.27 6.52
CA LEU A 59 -9.80 -6.18 7.18
C LEU A 59 -8.40 -5.78 6.73
N MET A 60 -7.38 -6.01 7.56
CA MET A 60 -5.98 -5.78 7.15
C MET A 60 -5.62 -6.59 5.90
N HIS A 61 -6.12 -7.82 5.79
CA HIS A 61 -5.98 -8.68 4.62
C HIS A 61 -7.33 -9.24 4.18
N SER A 62 -7.41 -9.62 2.91
CA SER A 62 -8.59 -10.21 2.29
C SER A 62 -8.95 -11.57 2.89
N ARG A 63 -10.24 -11.92 2.81
CA ARG A 63 -10.77 -13.21 3.30
C ARG A 63 -10.19 -14.43 2.59
N ILE A 64 -9.74 -14.25 1.35
CA ILE A 64 -9.13 -15.30 0.52
C ILE A 64 -7.85 -15.84 1.18
N GLY A 65 -7.12 -14.98 1.90
CA GLY A 65 -5.87 -15.40 2.53
C GLY A 65 -4.86 -14.28 2.66
N ALA A 66 -4.32 -14.07 3.85
CA ALA A 66 -3.30 -13.05 4.06
C ALA A 66 -1.97 -13.44 3.38
N LEU A 67 -1.58 -14.71 3.46
CA LEU A 67 -0.37 -15.19 2.79
C LEU A 67 -0.58 -15.29 1.28
N LYS A 68 -1.74 -15.82 0.85
CA LYS A 68 -2.09 -15.86 -0.57
C LYS A 68 -2.11 -14.46 -1.18
N GLU A 69 -2.68 -13.48 -0.49
CA GLU A 69 -2.68 -12.08 -0.93
C GLU A 69 -1.26 -11.51 -1.02
N SER A 70 -0.43 -11.70 0.01
CA SER A 70 0.98 -11.29 0.00
C SER A 70 1.70 -11.83 -1.24
N VAL A 71 1.59 -13.13 -1.49
CA VAL A 71 2.28 -13.77 -2.60
C VAL A 71 1.75 -13.30 -3.96
N GLU A 72 0.44 -13.39 -4.17
CA GLU A 72 -0.17 -13.16 -5.48
C GLU A 72 -0.24 -11.67 -5.86
N LYS A 73 -0.38 -10.77 -4.87
CA LYS A 73 -0.49 -9.31 -5.13
C LYS A 73 0.82 -8.57 -4.99
N PHE A 74 1.75 -9.02 -4.16
CA PHE A 74 2.98 -8.27 -3.88
C PHE A 74 4.23 -9.02 -4.36
N VAL A 75 4.46 -10.24 -3.89
CA VAL A 75 5.72 -10.95 -4.16
C VAL A 75 5.86 -11.33 -5.63
N ILE A 76 4.89 -12.02 -6.22
CA ILE A 76 4.95 -12.42 -7.63
C ILE A 76 5.10 -11.20 -8.56
N PRO A 77 4.26 -10.14 -8.44
CA PRO A 77 4.37 -8.98 -9.33
C PRO A 77 5.64 -8.16 -9.14
N SER A 78 6.31 -8.26 -7.98
CA SER A 78 7.59 -7.59 -7.74
C SER A 78 8.75 -8.15 -8.55
N ASN A 79 8.63 -9.40 -9.00
CA ASN A 79 9.70 -10.14 -9.64
C ASN A 79 10.97 -10.27 -8.78
N LEU A 80 10.87 -10.08 -7.45
CA LEU A 80 12.03 -10.06 -6.54
C LEU A 80 12.82 -11.37 -6.52
N LYS A 81 12.20 -12.49 -6.89
CA LYS A 81 12.84 -13.81 -6.99
C LYS A 81 14.09 -13.79 -7.87
N TYR A 82 14.11 -12.95 -8.90
CA TYR A 82 15.21 -12.87 -9.87
C TYR A 82 16.15 -11.68 -9.61
N MET A 83 15.94 -10.93 -8.53
CA MET A 83 16.81 -9.83 -8.15
C MET A 83 17.97 -10.32 -7.28
N LYS A 84 19.15 -9.75 -7.45
CA LYS A 84 20.30 -10.00 -6.58
C LYS A 84 20.23 -9.09 -5.35
N ASN A 85 20.12 -9.66 -4.16
CA ASN A 85 20.11 -8.95 -2.87
C ASN A 85 19.15 -7.73 -2.83
N PRO A 86 17.86 -7.89 -3.22
CA PRO A 86 16.96 -6.76 -3.35
C PRO A 86 16.71 -6.09 -2.00
N LYS A 87 16.66 -4.76 -1.99
CA LYS A 87 16.20 -3.98 -0.84
C LYS A 87 14.69 -3.71 -0.97
N VAL A 88 13.94 -4.13 0.03
CA VAL A 88 12.47 -4.09 0.10
C VAL A 88 12.04 -3.14 1.21
N LEU A 89 11.11 -2.24 0.89
CA LEU A 89 10.39 -1.44 1.87
C LEU A 89 8.97 -1.99 2.03
N ASP A 90 8.65 -2.52 3.20
CA ASP A 90 7.33 -3.04 3.54
C ASP A 90 6.56 -2.00 4.36
N LEU A 91 5.75 -1.18 3.69
CA LEU A 91 4.97 -0.11 4.32
C LEU A 91 3.66 -0.65 4.87
N CYS A 92 3.42 -0.41 6.17
CA CYS A 92 2.34 -1.01 6.93
C CYS A 92 2.48 -2.53 7.01
N SER A 93 3.66 -2.98 7.45
CA SER A 93 4.03 -4.40 7.44
C SER A 93 3.08 -5.29 8.23
N GLY A 94 2.34 -4.73 9.19
CA GLY A 94 1.30 -5.41 9.92
C GLY A 94 1.82 -6.68 10.59
N LEU A 95 1.23 -7.83 10.24
CA LEU A 95 1.60 -9.14 10.78
C LEU A 95 2.86 -9.74 10.10
N GLY A 96 3.43 -9.05 9.11
CA GLY A 96 4.68 -9.42 8.44
C GLY A 96 4.50 -10.30 7.21
N TYR A 97 3.29 -10.54 6.70
CA TYR A 97 3.06 -11.48 5.60
C TYR A 97 3.81 -11.13 4.31
N ASN A 98 3.95 -9.83 3.99
CA ASN A 98 4.69 -9.39 2.81
C ASN A 98 6.20 -9.61 2.97
N ALA A 99 6.77 -9.28 4.13
CA ALA A 99 8.16 -9.57 4.46
C ALA A 99 8.46 -11.08 4.46
N ILE A 100 7.59 -11.90 5.06
CA ILE A 100 7.69 -13.37 5.06
C ILE A 100 7.66 -13.90 3.63
N GLY A 101 6.70 -13.44 2.81
CA GLY A 101 6.61 -13.82 1.41
C GLY A 101 7.84 -13.39 0.59
N ALA A 102 8.40 -12.21 0.83
CA ALA A 102 9.61 -11.76 0.14
C ALA A 102 10.81 -12.66 0.47
N LEU A 103 11.05 -12.96 1.74
CA LEU A 103 12.15 -13.84 2.17
C LEU A 103 11.98 -15.26 1.62
N HIS A 104 10.75 -15.77 1.59
CA HIS A 104 10.46 -17.11 1.06
C HIS A 104 10.85 -17.25 -0.40
N TYR A 105 10.59 -16.21 -1.21
CA TYR A 105 10.93 -16.23 -2.64
C TYR A 105 12.35 -15.74 -2.93
N ASN A 106 12.97 -14.99 -2.03
CA ASN A 106 14.36 -14.57 -2.12
C ASN A 106 14.95 -14.27 -0.73
N ARG A 107 15.70 -15.23 -0.19
CA ARG A 107 16.35 -15.10 1.13
C ARG A 107 17.40 -14.00 1.24
N SER A 108 17.87 -13.47 0.10
CA SER A 108 18.83 -12.37 0.10
C SER A 108 18.18 -10.99 0.26
N CYS A 109 16.86 -10.91 0.42
CA CYS A 109 16.17 -9.64 0.63
C CYS A 109 16.69 -8.94 1.88
N LYS A 110 16.95 -7.63 1.74
CA LYS A 110 17.08 -6.71 2.88
C LYS A 110 15.78 -5.96 3.03
N ILE A 111 15.13 -6.05 4.19
CA ILE A 111 13.77 -5.59 4.39
C ILE A 111 13.74 -4.51 5.48
N ASP A 112 13.17 -3.36 5.14
CA ASP A 112 12.72 -2.36 6.12
C ASP A 112 11.21 -2.52 6.31
N MET A 113 10.80 -3.04 7.47
CA MET A 113 9.41 -3.16 7.88
C MET A 113 8.98 -1.89 8.61
N VAL A 114 7.94 -1.22 8.12
CA VAL A 114 7.40 -0.01 8.73
C VAL A 114 6.01 -0.29 9.26
N GLU A 115 5.84 -0.18 10.57
CA GLU A 115 4.56 -0.38 11.26
C GLU A 115 4.36 0.72 12.30
N CYS A 116 3.13 1.12 12.56
CA CYS A 116 2.79 2.14 13.56
C CYS A 116 2.17 1.54 14.83
N CYS A 117 1.75 0.28 14.79
CA CYS A 117 1.05 -0.41 15.87
C CYS A 117 1.91 -1.53 16.48
N LYS A 118 2.44 -1.29 17.69
CA LYS A 118 3.31 -2.23 18.42
C LYS A 118 2.62 -3.58 18.65
N GLU A 119 1.33 -3.53 18.95
CA GLU A 119 0.47 -4.68 19.23
C GLU A 119 0.40 -5.64 18.04
N VAL A 120 0.39 -5.12 16.81
CA VAL A 120 0.31 -5.96 15.62
C VAL A 120 1.61 -6.72 15.40
N LEU A 121 2.77 -6.05 15.59
CA LEU A 121 4.06 -6.74 15.56
C LEU A 121 4.12 -7.83 16.63
N PHE A 122 3.71 -7.52 17.86
CA PHE A 122 3.66 -8.50 18.94
C PHE A 122 2.73 -9.70 18.62
N LEU A 123 1.56 -9.45 18.01
CA LEU A 123 0.66 -10.52 17.60
C LEU A 123 1.33 -11.47 16.58
N SER A 124 2.19 -10.97 15.69
CA SER A 124 2.94 -11.83 14.75
C SER A 124 3.79 -12.89 15.47
N LEU A 125 4.34 -12.59 16.66
CA LEU A 125 5.06 -13.58 17.47
C LEU A 125 4.19 -14.75 17.92
N CYS A 126 2.91 -14.46 18.17
CA CYS A 126 1.93 -15.39 18.74
C CYS A 126 1.17 -16.20 17.67
N LEU A 127 1.29 -15.84 16.40
CA LEU A 127 0.68 -16.56 15.28
C LEU A 127 1.63 -17.63 14.75
N ASP A 128 1.08 -18.67 14.13
CA ASP A 128 1.86 -19.67 13.39
C ASP A 128 1.54 -19.52 11.90
N ILE A 129 2.43 -18.87 11.15
CA ILE A 129 2.29 -18.64 9.71
C ILE A 129 3.06 -19.74 8.97
N PRO A 130 2.47 -20.39 7.95
CA PRO A 130 3.02 -21.62 7.37
C PRO A 130 4.17 -21.36 6.37
N TYR A 131 5.20 -20.59 6.76
CA TYR A 131 6.51 -20.44 6.07
C TYR A 131 7.63 -20.43 7.11
N GLU A 132 8.74 -21.11 6.82
CA GLU A 132 9.90 -21.21 7.73
C GLU A 132 10.56 -19.85 7.97
N GLU A 133 10.49 -18.93 7.01
CA GLU A 133 10.97 -17.56 7.14
C GLU A 133 10.21 -16.73 8.19
N HIS A 134 9.04 -17.20 8.64
CA HIS A 134 8.35 -16.59 9.77
C HIS A 134 9.21 -16.58 11.03
N ALA A 135 10.05 -17.62 11.24
CA ALA A 135 10.96 -17.67 12.39
C ALA A 135 11.93 -16.47 12.39
N LEU A 136 12.53 -16.12 11.24
CA LEU A 136 13.44 -14.97 11.11
C LEU A 136 12.74 -13.64 11.46
N ILE A 137 11.49 -13.51 11.02
CA ILE A 137 10.66 -12.33 11.32
C ILE A 137 10.29 -12.30 12.80
N LYS A 138 9.93 -13.44 13.40
CA LYS A 138 9.65 -13.54 14.84
C LYS A 138 10.85 -13.17 15.68
N ASP A 139 12.03 -13.68 15.34
CA ASP A 139 13.26 -13.39 16.07
C ASP A 139 13.58 -11.90 16.00
N ARG A 140 13.50 -11.29 14.80
CA ARG A 140 13.73 -9.86 14.67
C ARG A 140 12.71 -9.01 15.42
N ILE A 141 11.42 -9.37 15.37
CA ILE A 141 10.38 -8.67 16.13
C ILE A 141 10.63 -8.81 17.63
N ARG A 142 10.98 -10.00 18.11
CA ARG A 142 11.28 -10.26 19.53
C ARG A 142 12.44 -9.39 20.02
N ASP A 143 13.55 -9.44 19.30
CA ASP A 143 14.75 -8.64 19.58
C ASP A 143 14.41 -7.14 19.63
N PHE A 144 13.68 -6.65 18.63
CA PHE A 144 13.26 -5.25 18.56
C PHE A 144 12.37 -4.85 19.74
N LEU A 145 11.37 -5.68 20.10
CA LEU A 145 10.47 -5.41 21.22
C LEU A 145 11.18 -5.50 22.58
N GLN A 146 12.30 -6.22 22.67
CA GLN A 146 13.18 -6.29 23.83
C GLN A 146 14.27 -5.18 23.85
N GLY A 147 14.27 -4.30 22.85
CA GLY A 147 15.12 -3.11 22.80
C GLY A 147 16.33 -3.19 21.86
N ASP A 148 16.53 -4.30 21.15
CA ASP A 148 17.61 -4.41 20.16
C ASP A 148 17.24 -3.74 18.83
N VAL A 149 17.72 -2.51 18.68
CA VAL A 149 17.56 -1.68 17.48
C VAL A 149 18.74 -1.78 16.51
N ARG A 150 19.64 -2.77 16.66
CA ARG A 150 20.74 -2.97 15.71
C ARG A 150 20.21 -3.20 14.30
N ARG A 151 20.92 -2.65 13.31
CA ARG A 151 20.59 -2.86 11.91
C ARG A 151 21.04 -4.24 11.45
N GLY A 152 20.22 -4.86 10.62
CA GLY A 152 20.52 -6.13 9.97
C GLY A 152 19.84 -6.22 8.61
N ASP A 153 19.66 -7.45 8.12
CA ASP A 153 18.93 -7.68 6.88
C ASP A 153 17.42 -7.44 7.05
N ILE A 154 16.89 -7.53 8.28
CA ILE A 154 15.50 -7.19 8.60
C ILE A 154 15.53 -6.08 9.65
N ASN A 155 14.97 -4.92 9.31
CA ASN A 155 14.92 -3.75 10.17
C ASN A 155 13.47 -3.37 10.44
N ILE A 156 13.15 -3.02 11.70
CA ILE A 156 11.80 -2.65 12.11
C ILE A 156 11.78 -1.17 12.47
N HIS A 157 10.82 -0.45 11.91
CA HIS A 157 10.57 0.96 12.17
C HIS A 157 9.16 1.10 12.75
N LEU A 158 9.07 1.28 14.06
CA LEU A 158 7.80 1.45 14.77
C LEU A 158 7.41 2.94 14.89
N GLU A 159 6.89 3.53 13.82
CA GLU A 159 6.45 4.93 13.77
C GLU A 159 5.50 5.19 12.58
N ASP A 160 4.86 6.36 12.52
CA ASP A 160 4.14 6.83 11.32
C ASP A 160 5.05 6.78 10.08
N GLY A 161 4.59 6.10 9.02
CA GLY A 161 5.33 5.95 7.76
C GLY A 161 5.76 7.27 7.12
N ARG A 162 5.01 8.36 7.33
CA ARG A 162 5.37 9.72 6.87
C ARG A 162 6.62 10.27 7.55
N ARG A 163 6.90 9.85 8.78
CA ARG A 163 8.14 10.21 9.51
C ARG A 163 9.27 9.29 9.14
N VAL A 164 9.00 7.99 9.06
CA VAL A 164 10.01 6.97 8.72
C VAL A 164 10.58 7.24 7.32
N ILE A 165 9.74 7.50 6.31
CA ILE A 165 10.21 7.69 4.93
C ILE A 165 11.23 8.82 4.80
N LYS A 166 11.16 9.86 5.63
CA LYS A 166 12.12 10.98 5.63
C LYS A 166 13.51 10.53 6.15
N LYS A 167 13.55 9.58 7.08
CA LYS A 167 14.76 9.11 7.77
C LYS A 167 15.47 7.95 7.03
N LEU A 168 14.76 7.21 6.20
CA LEU A 168 15.31 6.06 5.47
C LEU A 168 16.43 6.48 4.50
N GLU A 169 17.45 5.64 4.35
CA GLU A 169 18.58 5.91 3.45
C GLU A 169 18.20 5.79 1.96
N GLY A 170 17.16 5.01 1.64
CA GLY A 170 16.73 4.74 0.27
C GLY A 170 17.44 3.52 -0.35
N GLY A 171 17.52 3.48 -1.68
CA GLY A 171 18.05 2.35 -2.44
C GLY A 171 17.05 1.19 -2.59
N TYR A 172 15.75 1.48 -2.51
CA TYR A 172 14.72 0.43 -2.57
C TYR A 172 14.46 -0.04 -4.00
N ASN A 173 14.59 -1.35 -4.22
CA ASN A 173 14.24 -1.99 -5.48
C ASN A 173 12.75 -2.34 -5.51
N VAL A 174 12.17 -2.66 -4.35
CA VAL A 174 10.76 -3.02 -4.18
C VAL A 174 10.15 -2.23 -3.04
N VAL A 175 8.96 -1.69 -3.25
CA VAL A 175 8.12 -1.09 -2.20
C VAL A 175 6.78 -1.80 -2.20
N PHE A 176 6.46 -2.46 -1.10
CA PHE A 176 5.11 -2.93 -0.82
C PHE A 176 4.36 -1.82 -0.10
N HIS A 177 3.36 -1.28 -0.78
CA HIS A 177 2.47 -0.24 -0.25
C HIS A 177 1.15 -0.90 0.14
N ASP A 178 1.09 -1.36 1.39
CA ASP A 178 -0.01 -2.17 1.93
C ASP A 178 -0.72 -1.47 3.11
N ALA A 179 -0.92 -0.16 2.96
CA ALA A 179 -1.73 0.60 3.89
C ALA A 179 -3.22 0.24 3.72
N PHE A 180 -4.03 0.46 4.75
CA PHE A 180 -5.50 0.43 4.61
C PHE A 180 -5.98 1.35 3.48
N SER A 181 -7.18 1.11 2.95
CA SER A 181 -7.57 1.75 1.69
C SER A 181 -7.66 3.29 1.79
N PRO A 182 -7.43 4.04 0.70
CA PRO A 182 -7.46 5.52 0.71
C PRO A 182 -8.77 6.14 1.21
N GLN A 183 -9.86 5.38 1.14
CA GLN A 183 -11.17 5.79 1.66
C GLN A 183 -11.19 5.77 3.18
N ARG A 184 -10.42 4.87 3.81
CA ARG A 184 -10.31 4.75 5.27
C ARG A 184 -9.20 5.60 5.83
N ASP A 185 -8.06 5.60 5.14
CA ASP A 185 -6.93 6.43 5.52
C ASP A 185 -6.16 6.87 4.28
N ALA A 186 -6.03 8.19 4.11
CA ALA A 186 -5.46 8.80 2.92
C ALA A 186 -4.02 9.24 3.13
N VAL A 187 -3.50 9.19 4.36
CA VAL A 187 -2.21 9.85 4.72
C VAL A 187 -1.01 9.29 3.95
N LEU A 188 -1.06 8.00 3.56
CA LEU A 188 0.00 7.35 2.76
C LEU A 188 -0.31 7.30 1.26
N TYR A 189 -1.39 7.94 0.80
CA TYR A 189 -1.81 7.96 -0.62
C TYR A 189 -1.71 9.35 -1.25
N THR A 190 -1.09 10.30 -0.55
CA THR A 190 -0.93 11.67 -1.02
C THR A 190 0.20 11.77 -2.04
N VAL A 191 0.11 12.76 -2.94
CA VAL A 191 1.19 13.06 -3.89
C VAL A 191 2.50 13.29 -3.13
N ASP A 192 2.44 14.02 -2.03
CA ASP A 192 3.59 14.44 -1.24
C ASP A 192 4.30 13.25 -0.59
N PHE A 193 3.54 12.30 -0.02
CA PHE A 193 4.12 11.08 0.54
C PHE A 193 4.74 10.21 -0.56
N LEU A 194 4.04 10.03 -1.68
CA LEU A 194 4.52 9.21 -2.79
C LEU A 194 5.76 9.82 -3.47
N ARG A 195 5.94 11.13 -3.45
CA ARG A 195 7.18 11.78 -3.87
C ARG A 195 8.35 11.43 -2.96
N GLU A 196 8.15 11.38 -1.64
CA GLU A 196 9.19 10.91 -0.72
C GLU A 196 9.54 9.43 -0.98
N VAL A 197 8.53 8.58 -1.21
CA VAL A 197 8.78 7.19 -1.61
C VAL A 197 9.57 7.12 -2.92
N TYR A 198 9.18 7.88 -3.94
CA TYR A 198 9.89 7.94 -5.22
C TYR A 198 11.37 8.33 -5.05
N LYS A 199 11.68 9.28 -4.16
CA LYS A 199 13.06 9.69 -3.87
C LYS A 199 13.89 8.56 -3.25
N LYS A 200 13.28 7.70 -2.44
CA LYS A 200 13.95 6.58 -1.76
C LYS A 200 14.11 5.32 -2.62
N MET A 201 13.44 5.23 -3.76
CA MET A 201 13.55 4.09 -4.68
C MET A 201 14.71 4.24 -5.67
N ASP A 202 15.25 3.13 -6.14
CA ASP A 202 16.18 3.11 -7.27
C ASP A 202 15.45 3.23 -8.61
N ASN A 203 16.18 3.60 -9.68
CA ASN A 203 15.67 3.44 -11.04
C ASN A 203 15.36 1.97 -11.30
N ASN A 204 14.32 1.71 -12.11
CA ASN A 204 13.69 0.40 -12.28
C ASN A 204 13.01 -0.17 -11.03
N GLY A 205 13.02 0.55 -9.91
CA GLY A 205 12.32 0.14 -8.70
C GLY A 205 10.82 0.06 -8.92
N ILE A 206 10.20 -0.89 -8.22
CA ILE A 206 8.77 -1.19 -8.34
C ILE A 206 8.04 -0.91 -7.03
N LEU A 207 6.95 -0.17 -7.10
CA LEU A 207 5.98 0.02 -6.02
C LEU A 207 4.73 -0.78 -6.38
N ILE A 208 4.23 -1.56 -5.44
CA ILE A 208 3.06 -2.40 -5.62
C ILE A 208 2.05 -2.11 -4.53
N SER A 209 0.77 -2.02 -4.91
CA SER A 209 -0.33 -1.89 -3.97
C SER A 209 -1.55 -2.62 -4.48
N TYR A 210 -2.30 -3.25 -3.58
CA TYR A 210 -3.60 -3.84 -3.91
C TYR A 210 -4.62 -2.79 -4.37
N SER A 211 -4.41 -1.51 -4.02
CA SER A 211 -5.36 -0.42 -4.28
C SER A 211 -5.31 0.02 -5.74
N SER A 212 -6.43 -0.04 -6.43
CA SER A 212 -6.61 0.45 -7.80
C SER A 212 -7.37 1.79 -7.85
N SER A 213 -7.34 2.58 -6.76
CA SER A 213 -8.18 3.77 -6.68
C SER A 213 -7.70 4.86 -7.65
N ILE A 214 -8.65 5.56 -8.26
CA ILE A 214 -8.38 6.66 -9.20
C ILE A 214 -7.52 7.78 -8.57
N PRO A 215 -7.82 8.33 -7.38
CA PRO A 215 -6.98 9.38 -6.79
C PRO A 215 -5.56 8.89 -6.45
N PHE A 216 -5.39 7.63 -6.06
CA PHE A 216 -4.06 7.07 -5.80
C PHE A 216 -3.24 6.94 -7.08
N ARG A 217 -3.79 6.35 -8.14
CA ARG A 217 -3.11 6.26 -9.44
C ARG A 217 -2.79 7.63 -10.02
N SER A 218 -3.68 8.60 -9.82
CA SER A 218 -3.42 10.00 -10.15
C SER A 218 -2.22 10.57 -9.39
N ALA A 219 -2.15 10.31 -8.08
CA ALA A 219 -1.06 10.75 -7.24
C ALA A 219 0.29 10.12 -7.64
N LEU A 220 0.30 8.83 -8.01
CA LEU A 220 1.47 8.16 -8.55
C LEU A 220 1.98 8.81 -9.84
N VAL A 221 1.09 9.11 -10.80
CA VAL A 221 1.47 9.82 -12.04
C VAL A 221 2.04 11.20 -11.73
N GLU A 222 1.43 11.96 -10.81
CA GLU A 222 1.90 13.30 -10.43
C GLU A 222 3.21 13.27 -9.61
N ALA A 223 3.46 12.18 -8.90
CA ALA A 223 4.73 11.94 -8.20
C ALA A 223 5.86 11.51 -9.15
N GLY A 224 5.56 11.21 -10.42
CA GLY A 224 6.52 10.84 -11.46
C GLY A 224 6.59 9.35 -11.79
N PHE A 225 5.74 8.52 -11.19
CA PHE A 225 5.73 7.08 -11.48
C PHE A 225 5.13 6.77 -12.86
N VAL A 226 5.67 5.70 -13.47
CA VAL A 226 5.04 5.05 -14.62
C VAL A 226 4.13 3.93 -14.11
N ILE A 227 2.81 4.10 -14.23
CA ILE A 227 1.83 3.14 -13.71
C ILE A 227 1.52 2.02 -14.71
N SER A 228 1.24 0.84 -14.16
CA SER A 228 0.89 -0.39 -14.87
C SER A 228 -0.24 -1.12 -14.13
N GLU A 229 -1.05 -1.87 -14.86
CA GLU A 229 -2.06 -2.77 -14.27
C GLU A 229 -1.42 -4.13 -13.96
N GLY A 230 -1.55 -4.63 -12.73
CA GLY A 230 -1.21 -6.01 -12.39
C GLY A 230 -2.41 -6.95 -12.57
N GLN A 231 -2.21 -8.25 -12.34
CA GLN A 231 -3.30 -9.22 -12.49
C GLN A 231 -4.41 -9.00 -11.43
N PRO A 232 -5.69 -9.24 -11.79
CA PRO A 232 -6.79 -9.25 -10.84
C PRO A 232 -6.72 -10.52 -10.00
N VAL A 233 -6.35 -10.35 -8.73
CA VAL A 233 -6.30 -11.46 -7.76
C VAL A 233 -7.49 -11.34 -6.80
N GLY A 234 -8.43 -12.27 -6.89
CA GLY A 234 -9.57 -12.35 -5.98
C GLY A 234 -10.57 -11.18 -6.06
N ARG A 235 -10.44 -10.30 -7.07
CA ARG A 235 -11.30 -9.13 -7.31
C ARG A 235 -11.44 -8.89 -8.81
N ARG A 236 -12.42 -8.10 -9.22
CA ARG A 236 -12.63 -7.75 -10.64
C ARG A 236 -11.57 -6.79 -11.21
N ARG A 237 -10.99 -5.92 -10.38
CA ARG A 237 -9.95 -4.96 -10.79
C ARG A 237 -8.57 -5.50 -10.45
N GLY A 238 -7.58 -5.20 -11.29
CA GLY A 238 -6.18 -5.51 -11.04
C GLY A 238 -5.58 -4.63 -9.95
N ILE A 239 -4.42 -5.05 -9.48
CA ILE A 239 -3.60 -4.27 -8.55
C ILE A 239 -2.93 -3.08 -9.28
N THR A 240 -2.39 -2.13 -8.52
CA THR A 240 -1.56 -1.07 -9.08
C THR A 240 -0.10 -1.43 -8.95
N ILE A 241 0.62 -1.34 -10.07
CA ILE A 241 2.07 -1.38 -10.13
C ILE A 241 2.55 -0.01 -10.58
N ALA A 242 3.63 0.50 -9.99
CA ALA A 242 4.21 1.79 -10.32
C ALA A 242 5.73 1.68 -10.39
N TYR A 243 6.35 2.16 -11.46
CA TYR A 243 7.79 2.08 -11.66
C TYR A 243 8.43 3.46 -11.56
N LYS A 244 9.60 3.52 -10.92
CA LYS A 244 10.51 4.66 -11.03
C LYS A 244 11.41 4.47 -12.24
N ASN A 245 11.32 5.38 -13.22
CA ASN A 245 12.18 5.39 -14.41
C ASN A 245 12.42 3.97 -14.99
N PRO A 246 11.36 3.24 -15.39
CA PRO A 246 11.53 1.89 -15.92
C PRO A 246 12.36 1.90 -17.21
N SER A 247 13.14 0.84 -17.39
CA SER A 247 13.92 0.61 -18.59
C SER A 247 13.00 0.53 -19.84
N PRO A 248 13.49 0.94 -21.03
CA PRO A 248 12.66 0.97 -22.24
C PRO A 248 12.10 -0.40 -22.66
N ASP A 249 12.79 -1.49 -22.31
CA ASP A 249 12.45 -2.87 -22.58
C ASP A 249 11.44 -3.45 -21.59
N ARG A 250 11.17 -2.77 -20.46
CA ARG A 250 10.22 -3.24 -19.47
C ARG A 250 8.81 -3.28 -20.05
N GLU A 251 8.15 -4.41 -19.91
CA GLU A 251 6.73 -4.53 -20.25
C GLU A 251 5.87 -3.71 -19.27
N ILE A 252 5.08 -2.78 -19.81
CA ILE A 252 4.19 -1.91 -19.04
C ILE A 252 2.76 -2.13 -19.55
N ARG A 253 1.97 -2.85 -18.76
CA ARG A 253 0.57 -3.14 -19.08
C ARG A 253 -0.27 -1.90 -18.82
N ARG A 254 -0.97 -1.42 -19.84
CA ARG A 254 -1.89 -0.28 -19.70
C ARG A 254 -3.01 -0.59 -18.71
N ILE A 255 -3.38 0.44 -17.94
CA ILE A 255 -4.57 0.41 -17.09
C ILE A 255 -5.84 0.50 -17.95
N PRO A 256 -7.03 0.16 -17.42
CA PRO A 256 -8.27 0.31 -18.16
C PRO A 256 -8.43 1.72 -18.75
N LEU A 257 -8.82 1.81 -20.03
CA LEU A 257 -8.99 3.09 -20.72
C LEU A 257 -9.97 4.02 -19.99
N THR A 258 -10.96 3.47 -19.29
CA THR A 258 -11.87 4.24 -18.42
C THR A 258 -11.13 4.95 -17.30
N ASP A 259 -10.14 4.29 -16.70
CA ASP A 259 -9.39 4.81 -15.57
C ASP A 259 -8.40 5.87 -16.03
N GLU A 260 -7.76 5.72 -17.19
CA GLU A 260 -6.95 6.79 -17.81
C GLU A 260 -7.77 8.08 -17.97
N ARG A 261 -8.98 7.98 -18.53
CA ARG A 261 -9.88 9.15 -18.68
C ARG A 261 -10.29 9.71 -17.31
N LEU A 262 -10.65 8.86 -16.35
CA LEU A 262 -11.03 9.32 -15.02
C LEU A 262 -9.90 10.05 -14.30
N ILE A 263 -8.66 9.55 -14.41
CA ILE A 263 -7.47 10.16 -13.82
C ILE A 263 -7.11 11.48 -14.51
N ALA A 264 -7.25 11.54 -15.84
CA ALA A 264 -6.81 12.68 -16.62
C ALA A 264 -7.80 13.85 -16.61
N ILE A 265 -9.09 13.58 -16.83
CA ILE A 265 -10.06 14.62 -17.22
C ILE A 265 -11.32 14.67 -16.34
N SER A 266 -11.35 13.95 -15.21
CA SER A 266 -12.48 13.98 -14.28
C SER A 266 -12.08 14.50 -12.91
N THR A 267 -13.04 15.06 -12.17
CA THR A 267 -12.79 15.50 -10.79
C THR A 267 -12.51 14.35 -9.82
N VAL A 268 -12.81 13.10 -10.20
CA VAL A 268 -12.43 11.93 -9.40
C VAL A 268 -10.91 11.72 -9.46
N GLY A 269 -10.27 12.16 -10.55
CA GLY A 269 -8.82 12.16 -10.76
C GLY A 269 -8.03 13.13 -9.90
N VAL A 270 -8.68 14.06 -9.19
CA VAL A 270 -7.96 14.93 -8.24
C VAL A 270 -7.35 14.04 -7.14
N PRO A 271 -6.02 14.10 -6.91
CA PRO A 271 -5.34 13.25 -5.93
C PRO A 271 -5.56 13.76 -4.49
N TYR A 272 -5.00 13.03 -3.52
CA TYR A 272 -4.88 13.51 -2.14
C TYR A 272 -3.58 14.29 -1.97
N ARG A 273 -3.56 15.28 -1.08
CA ARG A 273 -2.39 16.15 -0.81
C ARG A 273 -2.18 16.32 0.69
N ASP A 274 -0.92 16.28 1.11
CA ASP A 274 -0.43 16.52 2.47
C ASP A 274 0.96 17.16 2.39
N PRO A 275 1.08 18.45 2.01
CA PRO A 275 2.36 19.07 1.64
C PRO A 275 3.44 19.00 2.72
N ASN A 276 3.04 19.03 3.99
CA ASN A 276 3.95 19.00 5.13
C ASN A 276 4.05 17.60 5.79
N LEU A 277 3.30 16.62 5.29
CA LEU A 277 3.22 15.26 5.82
C LEU A 277 2.78 15.21 7.28
N ASN A 278 1.79 16.02 7.64
CA ASN A 278 1.31 16.18 9.01
C ASN A 278 -0.22 16.38 9.13
N LEU A 279 -0.95 16.44 8.02
CA LEU A 279 -2.40 16.57 8.06
C LEU A 279 -3.07 15.28 8.55
N THR A 280 -4.25 15.40 9.16
CA THR A 280 -5.09 14.24 9.46
C THR A 280 -5.77 13.71 8.19
N HIS A 281 -6.30 12.49 8.25
CA HIS A 281 -7.10 11.93 7.17
C HIS A 281 -8.28 12.85 6.80
N GLU A 282 -8.98 13.38 7.80
CA GLU A 282 -10.16 14.25 7.63
C GLU A 282 -9.77 15.57 6.93
N GLU A 283 -8.65 16.16 7.31
CA GLU A 283 -8.12 17.36 6.67
C GLU A 283 -7.76 17.11 5.20
N ILE A 284 -7.07 15.99 4.92
CA ILE A 284 -6.71 15.57 3.56
C ILE A 284 -7.97 15.37 2.69
N VAL A 285 -8.99 14.70 3.23
CA VAL A 285 -10.27 14.47 2.53
C VAL A 285 -11.00 15.78 2.28
N LYS A 286 -11.05 16.68 3.27
CA LYS A 286 -11.68 18.01 3.16
C LYS A 286 -10.98 18.88 2.12
N ASN A 287 -9.65 18.94 2.15
CA ASN A 287 -8.84 19.71 1.20
C ASN A 287 -9.02 19.18 -0.23
N ARG A 288 -9.01 17.86 -0.41
CA ARG A 288 -9.33 17.25 -1.70
C ARG A 288 -10.74 17.60 -2.17
N ALA A 289 -11.73 17.63 -1.29
CA ALA A 289 -13.10 18.00 -1.67
C ALA A 289 -13.21 19.47 -2.14
N LEU A 290 -12.41 20.38 -1.56
CA LEU A 290 -12.26 21.76 -2.03
C LEU A 290 -11.61 21.80 -3.42
N GLU A 291 -10.45 21.17 -3.60
CA GLU A 291 -9.73 21.12 -4.89
C GLU A 291 -10.61 20.52 -6.00
N ARG A 292 -11.41 19.50 -5.69
CA ARG A 292 -12.39 18.93 -6.63
C ARG A 292 -13.47 19.91 -7.06
N ARG A 293 -13.95 20.78 -6.16
CA ARG A 293 -14.96 21.81 -6.48
C ARG A 293 -14.35 22.91 -7.35
N GLU A 294 -13.15 23.36 -7.02
CA GLU A 294 -12.43 24.36 -7.81
C GLU A 294 -12.10 23.83 -9.21
N PHE A 295 -11.59 22.60 -9.30
CA PHE A 295 -11.32 21.97 -10.59
C PHE A 295 -12.59 21.78 -11.41
N LYS A 296 -13.71 21.39 -10.77
CA LYS A 296 -15.02 21.34 -11.44
C LYS A 296 -15.41 22.68 -12.04
N ARG A 297 -15.27 23.77 -11.27
CA ARG A 297 -15.59 25.13 -11.72
C ARG A 297 -14.76 25.51 -12.94
N ARG A 298 -13.44 25.31 -12.88
CA ARG A 298 -12.53 25.57 -14.01
C ARG A 298 -12.93 24.79 -15.27
N LEU A 299 -13.25 23.50 -15.14
CA LEU A 299 -13.68 22.69 -16.27
C LEU A 299 -14.99 23.20 -16.90
N ILE A 300 -15.92 23.71 -16.09
CA ILE A 300 -17.18 24.30 -16.59
C ILE A 300 -16.89 25.58 -17.36
N GLU A 301 -16.05 26.47 -16.81
CA GLU A 301 -15.65 27.73 -17.45
C GLU A 301 -14.95 27.50 -18.79
N MET A 302 -14.17 26.42 -18.91
CA MET A 302 -13.51 26.02 -20.15
C MET A 302 -14.43 25.30 -21.14
N GLY A 303 -15.69 25.02 -20.79
CA GLY A 303 -16.60 24.20 -21.60
C GLY A 303 -16.19 22.73 -21.72
N LYS A 304 -15.24 22.26 -20.90
CA LYS A 304 -14.64 20.90 -20.93
C LYS A 304 -15.08 20.03 -19.74
N TYR A 305 -16.19 20.36 -19.08
CA TYR A 305 -16.71 19.56 -17.98
C TYR A 305 -17.55 18.39 -18.47
N TYR A 306 -17.12 17.18 -18.08
CA TYR A 306 -17.88 15.95 -18.29
C TYR A 306 -18.26 15.33 -16.94
N SER A 307 -19.50 14.85 -16.81
CA SER A 307 -19.88 14.04 -15.66
C SER A 307 -19.08 12.73 -15.63
N THR A 308 -18.84 12.18 -14.44
CA THR A 308 -18.14 10.89 -14.28
C THR A 308 -18.76 9.78 -15.14
N LYS A 309 -20.10 9.78 -15.30
CA LYS A 309 -20.81 8.84 -16.18
C LYS A 309 -20.42 9.02 -17.65
N LYS A 310 -20.38 10.27 -18.15
CA LYS A 310 -19.95 10.57 -19.52
C LYS A 310 -18.49 10.15 -19.75
N VAL A 311 -17.58 10.48 -18.82
CA VAL A 311 -16.16 10.09 -18.90
C VAL A 311 -15.99 8.57 -18.98
N LYS A 312 -16.70 7.81 -18.13
CA LYS A 312 -16.69 6.34 -18.16
C LYS A 312 -17.15 5.80 -19.51
N LEU A 313 -18.25 6.33 -20.04
CA LEU A 313 -18.82 5.95 -21.34
C LEU A 313 -18.01 6.44 -22.55
N GLY A 314 -16.92 7.19 -22.36
CA GLY A 314 -16.15 7.79 -23.45
C GLY A 314 -16.90 8.89 -24.20
N LYS A 315 -17.97 9.45 -23.62
CA LYS A 315 -18.73 10.59 -24.16
C LYS A 315 -18.02 11.90 -23.83
N VAL A 316 -16.82 12.06 -24.39
CA VAL A 316 -15.89 13.19 -24.20
C VAL A 316 -15.39 13.65 -25.57
N ASP A 317 -14.68 14.77 -25.63
CA ASP A 317 -14.17 15.27 -26.92
C ASP A 317 -13.26 14.24 -27.59
N LYS A 318 -13.36 14.19 -28.93
CA LYS A 318 -12.67 13.21 -29.77
C LYS A 318 -11.16 13.21 -29.56
N VAL A 319 -10.57 14.39 -29.30
CA VAL A 319 -9.13 14.54 -29.03
C VAL A 319 -8.64 13.64 -27.89
N PHE A 320 -9.41 13.48 -26.82
CA PHE A 320 -9.02 12.61 -25.70
C PHE A 320 -9.04 11.13 -26.12
N LEU A 321 -10.04 10.71 -26.90
CA LEU A 321 -10.13 9.34 -27.40
C LEU A 321 -9.01 9.03 -28.40
N ASP A 322 -8.61 10.01 -29.21
CA ASP A 322 -7.51 9.87 -30.16
C ASP A 322 -6.16 9.79 -29.44
N ILE A 323 -5.94 10.55 -28.36
CA ILE A 323 -4.76 10.40 -27.50
C ILE A 323 -4.68 8.96 -26.96
N GLN A 324 -5.78 8.33 -26.54
CA GLN A 324 -5.75 6.95 -26.02
C GLN A 324 -5.29 5.91 -27.05
N LYS A 325 -5.40 6.18 -28.35
CA LYS A 325 -4.96 5.29 -29.43
C LYS A 325 -3.46 5.35 -29.69
N LEU A 326 -2.76 6.34 -29.12
CA LEU A 326 -1.31 6.43 -29.24
C LEU A 326 -0.63 5.23 -28.57
N ASN A 327 0.46 4.76 -29.17
CA ASN A 327 1.27 3.67 -28.63
C ASN A 327 2.17 4.16 -27.48
N LEU A 328 1.54 4.58 -26.38
CA LEU A 328 2.19 5.09 -25.17
C LEU A 328 1.65 4.37 -23.94
N ASN A 329 2.47 4.31 -22.88
CA ASN A 329 1.99 3.83 -21.58
C ASN A 329 0.95 4.79 -20.97
N SER A 330 0.18 4.28 -20.00
CA SER A 330 -0.93 5.03 -19.40
C SER A 330 -0.50 6.34 -18.74
N SER A 331 0.67 6.41 -18.08
CA SER A 331 1.16 7.67 -17.50
C SER A 331 1.35 8.76 -18.56
N LYS A 332 1.99 8.44 -19.69
CA LYS A 332 2.19 9.39 -20.80
C LYS A 332 0.85 9.81 -21.44
N ILE A 333 -0.08 8.88 -21.58
CA ILE A 333 -1.44 9.14 -22.09
C ILE A 333 -2.17 10.14 -21.18
N ILE A 334 -2.16 9.88 -19.87
CA ILE A 334 -2.78 10.74 -18.85
C ILE A 334 -2.18 12.15 -18.91
N LEU A 335 -0.85 12.27 -18.95
CA LEU A 335 -0.16 13.56 -19.02
C LEU A 335 -0.51 14.33 -20.30
N LYS A 336 -0.54 13.67 -21.46
CA LYS A 336 -0.97 14.30 -22.73
C LYS A 336 -2.42 14.79 -22.70
N MET A 337 -3.31 14.03 -22.07
CA MET A 337 -4.70 14.50 -21.90
C MET A 337 -4.78 15.72 -20.98
N ARG A 338 -3.98 15.76 -19.90
CA ARG A 338 -3.90 16.92 -19.00
C ARG A 338 -3.37 18.16 -19.71
N GLU A 339 -2.33 18.00 -20.53
CA GLU A 339 -1.78 19.05 -21.39
C GLU A 339 -2.85 19.64 -22.32
N VAL A 340 -3.62 18.81 -23.02
CA VAL A 340 -4.73 19.26 -23.89
C VAL A 340 -5.89 19.88 -23.10
N LEU A 341 -6.09 19.42 -21.85
CA LEU A 341 -7.05 20.02 -20.95
C LEU A 341 -6.58 21.37 -20.40
N GLY A 342 -5.28 21.67 -20.45
CA GLY A 342 -4.68 22.91 -19.96
C GLY A 342 -4.40 22.90 -18.45
N ILE A 343 -4.06 21.74 -17.88
CA ILE A 343 -3.80 21.55 -16.44
C ILE A 343 -2.51 20.82 -16.14
#